data_AF-A0A959JR62-F1
#
_entry.id   AF-A0A959JR62-F1
#
_cell.length_a   1.000
_cell.length_b   1.000
_cell.length_c   1.000
_cell.angle_alpha   90.00
_cell.angle_beta   90.00
_cell.angle_gamma   90.00
#
_symmetry.space_group_name_H-M   'P 1'
#
loop_
_entity.id
_entity.type
_entity.pdbx_description
1 polymer ?
#
loop_
_entity_poly.entity_id
_entity_poly.type
_entity_poly.pdbx_seq_one_letter_code
_entity_poly.pdbx_strand_id
1 'polypeptide(L)'
;VVLGESYKKSPSIFDEAKRELKDEILHVGFVDRFEDYARWLWLADILPVTSNQDFFGLSAVEAMYCETYPILPNRLAFPGHIPVEEAGDFLYDAENELFEKLNWACDNISQIRENRKSRNFVTPYDWTILAPLYDKLFNSLS
;
A
#
# COMPACT_ATOMS: atom_id res chain seq x y z
N VAL A 1 -3.04 -11.97 2.17
CA VAL A 1 -3.32 -11.56 3.58
C VAL A 1 -4.22 -10.34 3.57
N VAL A 2 -5.03 -10.14 4.60
CA VAL A 2 -5.85 -8.93 4.77
C VAL A 2 -5.65 -8.43 6.20
N LEU A 3 -5.01 -7.28 6.36
CA LEU A 3 -4.71 -6.70 7.67
C LEU A 3 -5.68 -5.56 7.97
N GLY A 4 -6.12 -5.47 9.22
CA GLY A 4 -6.95 -4.36 9.69
C GLY A 4 -8.02 -4.79 10.68
N GLU A 5 -8.54 -3.81 11.42
CA GLU A 5 -9.65 -4.04 12.33
C GLU A 5 -10.90 -4.47 11.57
N SER A 6 -11.57 -5.50 12.09
CA SER A 6 -12.90 -5.87 11.62
C SER A 6 -13.93 -5.10 12.43
N TYR A 7 -14.73 -4.28 11.75
CA TYR A 7 -15.82 -3.54 12.38
C TYR A 7 -17.07 -4.41 12.50
N LYS A 8 -17.95 -4.09 13.47
CA LYS A 8 -19.23 -4.81 13.67
C LYS A 8 -20.15 -4.81 12.45
N LYS A 9 -19.97 -3.85 11.53
CA LYS A 9 -20.63 -3.79 10.22
C LYS A 9 -19.57 -3.86 9.13
N SER A 10 -19.26 -5.07 8.69
CA SER A 10 -18.49 -5.31 7.47
C SER A 10 -19.43 -5.78 6.36
N PRO A 11 -19.15 -5.44 5.09
CA PRO A 11 -19.88 -5.99 3.95
C PRO A 11 -19.86 -7.53 3.96
N SER A 12 -20.99 -8.17 3.65
CA SER A 12 -21.13 -9.65 3.67
C SER A 12 -20.17 -10.37 2.73
N ILE A 13 -19.69 -9.68 1.68
CA ILE A 13 -18.70 -10.20 0.74
C ILE A 13 -17.40 -10.63 1.43
N PHE A 14 -17.03 -10.02 2.57
CA PHE A 14 -15.85 -10.45 3.33
C PHE A 14 -16.05 -11.81 4.00
N ASP A 15 -17.26 -12.11 4.48
CA ASP A 15 -17.56 -13.41 5.08
C ASP A 15 -17.64 -14.51 4.01
N GLU A 16 -18.19 -14.18 2.86
CA GLU A 16 -18.20 -15.05 1.68
C GLU A 16 -16.78 -15.35 1.19
N ALA A 17 -15.96 -14.31 0.98
CA ALA A 17 -14.57 -14.46 0.55
C ALA A 17 -13.74 -15.28 1.56
N LYS A 18 -13.91 -15.08 2.87
CA LYS A 18 -13.25 -15.90 3.91
C LYS A 18 -13.60 -17.37 3.81
N ARG A 19 -14.85 -17.69 3.44
CA ARG A 19 -15.32 -19.08 3.31
C ARG A 19 -14.81 -19.71 2.01
N GLU A 20 -14.89 -18.98 0.91
CA GLU A 20 -14.56 -19.50 -0.43
C GLU A 20 -13.05 -19.60 -0.66
N LEU A 21 -12.28 -18.64 -0.14
CA LEU A 21 -10.82 -18.56 -0.31
C LEU A 21 -10.06 -19.03 0.92
N LYS A 22 -10.70 -19.81 1.81
CA LYS A 22 -10.15 -20.22 3.11
C LYS A 22 -8.75 -20.85 3.01
N ASP A 23 -8.49 -21.58 1.93
CA ASP A 23 -7.25 -22.33 1.70
C ASP A 23 -6.14 -21.44 1.09
N GLU A 24 -6.52 -20.29 0.52
CA GLU A 24 -5.62 -19.29 -0.10
C GLU A 24 -5.33 -18.11 0.85
N ILE A 25 -6.11 -17.97 1.92
CA ILE A 25 -6.01 -16.89 2.88
C ILE A 25 -5.05 -17.30 4.01
N LEU A 26 -3.91 -16.61 4.10
CA LEU A 26 -2.95 -16.81 5.19
C LEU A 26 -3.35 -16.10 6.50
N HIS A 27 -4.02 -14.95 6.42
CA HIS A 27 -4.45 -14.15 7.57
C HIS A 27 -5.52 -13.14 7.17
N VAL A 28 -6.55 -12.96 8.02
CA VAL A 28 -7.50 -11.84 7.96
C VAL A 28 -7.73 -11.30 9.35
N GLY A 29 -7.46 -10.01 9.56
CA GLY A 29 -7.81 -9.29 10.78
C GLY A 29 -6.70 -8.44 11.38
N PHE A 30 -6.95 -7.94 12.58
CA PHE A 30 -6.02 -7.10 13.32
C PHE A 30 -4.83 -7.94 13.86
N VAL A 31 -3.69 -7.28 14.03
CA VAL A 31 -2.49 -7.84 14.65
C VAL A 31 -2.04 -6.90 15.77
N ASP A 32 -1.85 -7.41 16.98
CA ASP A 32 -1.59 -6.58 18.16
C ASP A 32 -0.18 -5.96 18.17
N ARG A 33 0.76 -6.64 17.53
CA ARG A 33 2.17 -6.26 17.53
C ARG A 33 2.59 -5.66 16.21
N PHE A 34 3.30 -4.54 16.28
CA PHE A 34 3.86 -3.89 15.10
C PHE A 34 4.81 -4.82 14.34
N GLU A 35 5.59 -5.66 15.01
CA GLU A 35 6.52 -6.59 14.34
C GLU A 35 5.77 -7.61 13.48
N ASP A 36 4.58 -8.06 13.91
CA ASP A 36 3.74 -8.98 13.14
C ASP A 36 3.10 -8.28 11.94
N TYR A 37 2.64 -7.04 12.11
CA TYR A 37 2.18 -6.19 11.01
C TYR A 37 3.27 -6.02 9.95
N ALA A 38 4.46 -5.59 10.35
CA ALA A 38 5.59 -5.39 9.46
C ALA A 38 5.97 -6.69 8.75
N ARG A 39 6.03 -7.82 9.47
CA ARG A 39 6.31 -9.13 8.88
C ARG A 39 5.33 -9.48 7.76
N TRP A 40 4.04 -9.19 7.92
CA TRP A 40 3.06 -9.42 6.87
C TRP A 40 3.27 -8.52 5.66
N LEU A 41 3.63 -7.25 5.86
CA LEU A 41 3.97 -6.36 4.74
C LEU A 41 5.19 -6.87 3.96
N TRP A 42 6.25 -7.27 4.66
CA TRP A 42 7.45 -7.83 4.03
C TRP A 42 7.22 -9.16 3.29
N LEU A 43 6.19 -9.91 3.68
CA LEU A 43 5.78 -11.14 3.00
C LEU A 43 4.89 -10.88 1.78
N ALA A 44 4.27 -9.70 1.68
CA ALA A 44 3.36 -9.37 0.60
C ALA A 44 4.13 -8.83 -0.62
N ASP A 45 3.80 -9.34 -1.80
CA ASP A 45 4.39 -8.87 -3.05
C ASP A 45 3.60 -7.74 -3.71
N ILE A 46 2.27 -7.74 -3.61
CA ILE A 46 1.36 -6.81 -4.31
C ILE A 46 0.37 -6.20 -3.32
N LEU A 47 0.10 -4.90 -3.45
CA LEU A 47 -0.89 -4.16 -2.68
C LEU A 47 -1.90 -3.48 -3.62
N PRO A 48 -3.07 -4.08 -3.88
CA PRO A 48 -4.18 -3.39 -4.52
C PRO A 48 -4.91 -2.49 -3.51
N VAL A 49 -5.02 -1.20 -3.81
CA VAL A 49 -5.73 -0.21 -2.97
C VAL A 49 -6.97 0.27 -3.71
N THR A 50 -8.14 0.15 -3.08
CA THR A 50 -9.43 0.57 -3.65
C THR A 50 -10.13 1.67 -2.86
N SER A 51 -9.40 2.37 -1.99
CA SER A 51 -9.91 3.41 -1.10
C SER A 51 -10.68 4.50 -1.86
N ASN A 52 -11.88 4.84 -1.36
CA ASN A 52 -12.68 5.98 -1.82
C ASN A 52 -12.47 7.23 -0.97
N GLN A 53 -11.90 7.07 0.23
CA GLN A 53 -11.52 8.15 1.13
C GLN A 53 -10.22 7.76 1.81
N ASP A 54 -9.23 8.64 1.73
CA ASP A 54 -7.95 8.53 2.40
C ASP A 54 -7.29 9.92 2.42
N PHE A 55 -6.56 10.23 3.49
CA PHE A 55 -5.85 11.50 3.63
C PHE A 55 -4.39 11.41 3.19
N PHE A 56 -3.65 10.41 3.69
CA PHE A 56 -2.21 10.27 3.44
C PHE A 56 -1.83 8.87 2.95
N GLY A 57 -2.73 7.90 3.01
CA GLY A 57 -2.45 6.53 2.57
C GLY A 57 -1.37 5.86 3.39
N LEU A 58 -1.32 6.08 4.71
CA LEU A 58 -0.22 5.62 5.56
C LEU A 58 0.06 4.11 5.40
N SER A 59 -0.97 3.27 5.33
CA SER A 59 -0.80 1.84 5.10
C SER A 59 -0.20 1.51 3.72
N ALA A 60 -0.51 2.30 2.69
CA ALA A 60 0.12 2.17 1.39
C ALA A 60 1.58 2.63 1.42
N VAL A 61 1.87 3.71 2.16
CA VAL A 61 3.23 4.20 2.40
C VAL A 61 4.08 3.15 3.13
N GLU A 62 3.55 2.54 4.19
CA GLU A 62 4.22 1.48 4.96
C GLU A 62 4.48 0.24 4.10
N ALA A 63 3.51 -0.18 3.28
CA ALA A 63 3.67 -1.31 2.37
C ALA A 63 4.70 -1.02 1.27
N MET A 64 4.66 0.17 0.66
CA MET A 64 5.66 0.62 -0.31
C MET A 64 7.07 0.61 0.30
N TYR A 65 7.20 1.05 1.56
CA TYR A 65 8.47 0.98 2.29
C TYR A 65 8.98 -0.46 2.45
N CYS A 66 8.07 -1.43 2.60
CA CYS A 66 8.38 -2.86 2.64
C CYS A 66 8.62 -3.49 1.24
N GLU A 67 8.68 -2.68 0.18
CA GLU A 67 8.81 -3.12 -1.22
C GLU A 67 7.65 -3.96 -1.74
N THR A 68 6.46 -3.78 -1.15
CA THR A 68 5.22 -4.31 -1.73
C THR A 68 4.82 -3.44 -2.92
N TYR A 69 4.60 -4.06 -4.08
CA TYR A 69 4.24 -3.37 -5.33
C TYR A 69 2.83 -2.77 -5.24
N PRO A 70 2.69 -1.44 -5.23
CA PRO A 70 1.39 -0.80 -5.01
C PRO A 70 0.60 -0.67 -6.31
N ILE A 71 -0.71 -0.87 -6.27
CA ILE A 71 -1.62 -0.49 -7.35
C ILE A 71 -2.64 0.46 -6.72
N LEU A 72 -2.49 1.74 -6.99
CA LEU A 72 -3.17 2.82 -6.28
C LEU A 72 -4.14 3.56 -7.19
N PRO A 73 -5.26 4.09 -6.67
CA PRO A 73 -6.17 4.87 -7.49
C PRO A 73 -5.55 6.25 -7.76
N ASN A 74 -5.73 6.78 -8.97
CA ASN A 74 -5.24 8.09 -9.41
C ASN A 74 -6.11 9.24 -8.83
N ARG A 75 -6.22 9.28 -7.50
CA ARG A 75 -7.04 10.23 -6.73
C ARG A 75 -6.56 10.25 -5.28
N LEU A 76 -7.17 11.10 -4.45
CA LEU A 76 -6.79 11.28 -3.05
C LEU A 76 -5.32 11.73 -2.95
N ALA A 77 -4.56 11.28 -1.96
CA ALA A 77 -3.14 11.60 -1.82
C ALA A 77 -2.20 10.69 -2.62
N PHE A 78 -2.69 9.58 -3.17
CA PHE A 78 -1.84 8.54 -3.77
C PHE A 78 -0.96 9.03 -4.94
N PRO A 79 -1.46 9.86 -5.88
CA PRO A 79 -0.60 10.41 -6.93
C PRO A 79 0.57 11.23 -6.38
N GLY A 80 0.43 11.81 -5.18
CA GLY A 80 1.49 12.57 -4.53
C GLY A 80 2.63 11.73 -3.95
N HIS A 81 2.47 10.40 -3.87
CA HIS A 81 3.52 9.48 -3.42
C HIS A 81 4.32 8.88 -4.58
N ILE A 82 3.78 8.89 -5.80
CA ILE A 82 4.39 8.21 -6.95
C ILE A 82 5.09 9.24 -7.86
N PRO A 83 6.34 8.99 -8.30
CA PRO A 83 6.98 9.82 -9.31
C PRO A 83 6.15 9.90 -10.60
N VAL A 84 6.13 11.07 -11.25
CA VAL A 84 5.27 11.33 -12.43
C VAL A 84 5.59 10.38 -13.57
N GLU A 85 6.86 10.04 -13.74
CA GLU A 85 7.38 9.10 -14.74
C GLU A 85 6.98 7.65 -14.48
N GLU A 86 6.62 7.31 -13.24
CA GLU A 86 6.20 5.97 -12.81
C GLU A 86 4.67 5.86 -12.68
N ALA A 87 3.94 6.97 -12.74
CA ALA A 87 2.50 7.02 -12.52
C ALA A 87 1.72 6.01 -13.39
N GLY A 88 2.15 5.82 -14.64
CA GLY A 88 1.52 4.90 -15.59
C GLY A 88 1.56 3.44 -15.15
N ASP A 89 2.53 3.03 -14.33
CA ASP A 89 2.66 1.64 -13.85
C ASP A 89 1.83 1.42 -12.57
N PHE A 90 1.86 2.37 -11.64
CA PHE A 90 1.31 2.20 -10.29
C PHE A 90 -0.07 2.82 -10.06
N LEU A 91 -0.49 3.78 -10.89
CA LEU A 91 -1.78 4.47 -10.74
C LEU A 91 -2.82 3.96 -11.73
N TYR A 92 -4.07 3.86 -11.28
CA TYR A 92 -5.21 3.50 -12.14
C TYR A 92 -6.37 4.50 -11.98
N ASP A 93 -7.08 4.78 -13.06
CA ASP A 93 -8.25 5.68 -13.07
C ASP A 93 -9.56 4.90 -13.02
N ALA A 94 -9.59 3.72 -13.63
CA ALA A 94 -10.79 2.88 -13.75
C ALA A 94 -10.57 1.46 -13.24
N GLU A 95 -11.67 0.79 -12.85
CA GLU A 95 -11.61 -0.54 -12.25
C GLU A 95 -11.03 -1.61 -13.20
N ASN A 96 -11.28 -1.49 -14.52
CA ASN A 96 -10.67 -2.36 -15.52
C ASN A 96 -9.14 -2.25 -15.53
N GLU A 97 -8.59 -1.04 -15.34
CA GLU A 97 -7.15 -0.83 -15.28
C GLU A 97 -6.55 -1.44 -14.02
N LEU A 98 -7.25 -1.37 -12.88
CA LEU A 98 -6.86 -2.10 -11.66
C LEU A 98 -6.77 -3.61 -11.94
N PHE A 99 -7.77 -4.19 -12.59
CA PHE A 99 -7.76 -5.61 -12.94
C PHE A 99 -6.62 -5.98 -13.90
N GLU A 100 -6.39 -5.17 -14.95
CA GLU A 100 -5.31 -5.38 -15.91
C GLU A 100 -3.94 -5.35 -15.23
N LYS A 101 -3.70 -4.34 -14.37
CA LYS A 101 -2.45 -4.21 -13.60
C LYS A 101 -2.26 -5.34 -12.61
N LEU A 102 -3.33 -5.75 -11.93
CA LEU A 102 -3.27 -6.84 -10.96
C LEU A 102 -2.93 -8.17 -11.66
N ASN A 103 -3.57 -8.46 -12.79
CA ASN A 103 -3.25 -9.66 -13.59
C ASN A 103 -1.80 -9.62 -14.09
N TRP A 104 -1.37 -8.49 -14.65
CA TRP A 104 0.02 -8.32 -15.07
C TRP A 104 1.00 -8.53 -13.90
N ALA A 105 0.71 -7.98 -12.72
CA ALA A 105 1.56 -8.12 -11.55
C ALA A 105 1.65 -9.57 -11.05
N CYS A 106 0.54 -10.30 -11.06
CA CYS A 106 0.51 -11.72 -10.74
C CYS A 106 1.36 -12.55 -11.72
N ASP A 107 1.25 -12.28 -13.02
CA ASP A 107 2.01 -13.00 -14.06
C ASP A 107 3.51 -12.64 -14.06
N ASN A 108 3.89 -11.46 -13.57
CA ASN A 108 5.25 -10.91 -13.63
C ASN A 108 5.89 -10.76 -12.24
N ILE A 109 5.50 -11.62 -11.28
CA ILE A 109 5.95 -11.50 -9.89
C ILE A 109 7.47 -11.55 -9.72
N SER A 110 8.17 -12.35 -10.55
CA SER A 110 9.64 -12.41 -10.54
C SER A 110 10.25 -11.08 -10.94
N GLN A 111 9.70 -10.43 -11.97
CA GLN A 111 10.16 -9.12 -12.43
C GLN A 111 9.91 -8.02 -11.38
N ILE A 112 8.76 -8.08 -10.68
CA ILE A 112 8.45 -7.17 -9.57
C ILE A 112 9.47 -7.33 -8.44
N ARG A 113 9.80 -8.58 -8.08
CA ARG A 113 10.78 -8.88 -7.01
C ARG A 113 12.19 -8.43 -7.37
N GLU A 114 12.57 -8.51 -8.63
CA GLU A 114 13.88 -8.05 -9.12
C GLU A 114 13.97 -6.52 -9.19
N ASN A 115 12.87 -5.84 -9.54
CA ASN A 115 12.82 -4.39 -9.74
C ASN A 115 12.15 -3.64 -8.59
N ARG A 116 12.52 -3.98 -7.35
CA ARG A 116 12.02 -3.32 -6.13
C ARG A 116 12.43 -1.84 -6.11
N LYS A 117 11.45 -0.97 -6.28
CA LYS A 117 11.62 0.50 -6.32
C LYS A 117 10.61 1.25 -5.46
N SER A 118 9.61 0.56 -4.92
CA SER A 118 8.49 1.19 -4.21
C SER A 118 8.94 1.87 -2.92
N ARG A 119 10.00 1.36 -2.27
CA ARG A 119 10.56 2.06 -1.10
C ARG A 119 11.04 3.46 -1.43
N ASN A 120 11.70 3.63 -2.58
CA ASN A 120 12.30 4.91 -2.96
C ASN A 120 11.28 6.04 -3.08
N PHE A 121 10.03 5.69 -3.42
CA PHE A 121 8.92 6.63 -3.52
C PHE A 121 8.57 7.26 -2.17
N VAL A 122 8.80 6.52 -1.08
CA VAL A 122 8.34 6.88 0.27
C VAL A 122 9.46 7.12 1.28
N THR A 123 10.71 6.73 0.98
CA THR A 123 11.88 7.06 1.80
C THR A 123 11.97 8.55 2.17
N PRO A 124 11.59 9.53 1.32
CA PRO A 124 11.60 10.93 1.70
C PRO A 124 10.71 11.29 2.91
N TYR A 125 9.76 10.42 3.27
CA TYR A 125 8.92 10.59 4.46
C TYR A 125 9.58 10.13 5.75
N ASP A 126 10.77 9.55 5.70
CA ASP A 126 11.50 9.12 6.89
C ASP A 126 11.69 10.29 7.87
N TRP A 127 11.40 10.05 9.14
CA TRP A 127 11.43 11.08 10.16
C TRP A 127 12.83 11.62 10.44
N THR A 128 13.86 10.83 10.16
CA THR A 128 15.26 11.27 10.20
C THR A 128 15.57 12.32 9.11
N ILE A 129 14.78 12.36 8.03
CA ILE A 129 14.89 13.34 6.93
C ILE A 129 13.97 14.54 7.19
N LEU A 130 12.72 14.27 7.56
CA LEU A 130 11.71 15.32 7.71
C LEU A 130 11.90 16.16 8.98
N ALA A 131 12.28 15.57 10.13
CA ALA A 131 12.40 16.32 11.37
C ALA A 131 13.39 17.51 11.27
N PRO A 132 14.61 17.36 10.72
CA PRO A 132 15.51 18.49 10.52
C PRO A 132 14.97 19.57 9.57
N LEU A 133 14.14 19.21 8.59
CA LEU A 133 13.53 20.17 7.66
C LEU A 133 12.45 20.99 8.36
N TYR A 134 11.61 20.33 9.16
CA TYR A 134 10.60 21.00 9.96
C TYR A 134 11.23 21.91 11.03
N ASP A 135 12.28 21.46 11.72
CA ASP A 135 12.99 22.28 12.71
C ASP A 135 13.53 23.55 12.06
N LYS A 136 14.14 23.46 10.87
CA LYS A 136 14.62 24.63 10.12
C LYS A 136 13.48 25.56 9.72
N LEU A 137 12.37 25.00 9.22
CA LEU A 137 11.20 25.77 8.81
C LEU A 137 10.62 26.54 9.99
N PHE A 138 10.39 25.89 11.13
CA PHE A 138 9.82 26.54 12.31
C PHE A 138 10.75 27.61 12.88
N ASN A 139 12.06 27.35 12.94
CA ASN A 139 13.04 28.36 13.38
C ASN A 139 13.15 29.56 12.42
N SER A 140 12.74 29.43 11.15
CA SER A 140 12.75 30.55 10.20
C SER A 140 11.52 31.48 10.33
N LEU A 141 10.50 31.05 11.07
CA LEU A 141 9.25 31.78 11.29
C LEU A 141 9.21 32.50 12.65
N SER A 142 10.21 32.27 13.51
CA SER A 142 10.43 32.94 14.80
C SER A 142 11.38 34.12 14.68
#